data_AF-A0A0A2K1Y5-F1
#
_entry.id   AF-A0A0A2K1Y5-F1
#
_cell.length_a   1.000
_cell.length_b   1.000
_cell.length_c   1.000
_cell.angle_alpha   90.00
_cell.angle_beta   90.00
_cell.angle_gamma   90.00
#
_symmetry.space_group_name_H-M   'P 1'
#
loop_
_entity.id
_entity.type
_entity.pdbx_description
1 polymer ?
#
loop_
_entity_poly.entity_id
_entity_poly.type
_entity_poly.pdbx_seq_one_letter_code
_entity_poly.pdbx_strand_id
1 'polypeptide(L)'
;MLEGEFNSMVELYKTSPNFVPKPYAWGQLSVSRPATYYLLCDFIEMGNKNPDPVQLATKLVQLHQSSKSPTGMFGFHIDTCQGSLPQQTAWNQSWVDFYIQLVRGAMALNTERNGNWKNLEQLVDRLITHVVPQVLGPLEADGRVVKPTLIHGDLWDGNIGTNLENGELYIFDASAYYAHNEMEIAMWRARFCKTMSAKIYLNSYLNRMGISKPVDQFEDRNRIYSVYMTLHESACHNGSNFREE
;
A
#
# COMPACT_ATOMS: atom_id res chain seq x y z
N MET A 1 14.09 6.08 -0.37
CA MET A 1 13.27 5.71 -1.55
C MET A 1 13.74 4.41 -2.17
N LEU A 2 14.81 4.37 -3.00
CA LEU A 2 15.21 3.13 -3.68
C LEU A 2 15.61 1.96 -2.75
N GLU A 3 16.16 2.24 -1.57
CA GLU A 3 16.39 1.21 -0.55
C GLU A 3 15.07 0.56 -0.09
N GLY A 4 14.06 1.39 0.16
CA GLY A 4 12.72 0.98 0.52
C GLY A 4 12.12 0.10 -0.56
N GLU A 5 12.12 0.58 -1.80
CA GLU A 5 11.63 -0.16 -2.97
C GLU A 5 12.36 -1.49 -3.17
N PHE A 6 13.70 -1.51 -3.10
CA PHE A 6 14.47 -2.74 -3.22
C PHE A 6 14.05 -3.79 -2.18
N ASN A 7 13.93 -3.38 -0.91
CA ASN A 7 13.51 -4.29 0.15
C ASN A 7 12.05 -4.75 -0.02
N SER A 8 11.15 -3.86 -0.47
CA SER A 8 9.78 -4.22 -0.84
C SER A 8 9.76 -5.30 -1.92
N MET A 9 10.49 -5.07 -3.02
CA MET A 9 10.54 -5.98 -4.16
C MET A 9 11.19 -7.31 -3.79
N VAL A 10 12.21 -7.30 -2.92
CA VAL A 10 12.84 -8.54 -2.43
C VAL A 10 11.83 -9.37 -1.64
N GLU A 11 11.06 -8.75 -0.75
CA GLU A 11 10.09 -9.46 0.08
C GLU A 11 8.90 -9.99 -0.75
N LEU A 12 8.41 -9.19 -1.70
CA LEU A 12 7.40 -9.61 -2.65
C LEU A 12 7.89 -10.75 -3.55
N TYR A 13 9.12 -10.67 -4.06
CA TYR A 13 9.68 -11.70 -4.96
C TYR A 13 9.89 -13.04 -4.25
N LYS A 14 10.31 -13.03 -2.98
CA LYS A 14 10.38 -14.26 -2.16
C LYS A 14 9.03 -14.95 -2.04
N THR A 15 7.94 -14.17 -1.95
CA THR A 15 6.59 -14.69 -1.72
C THR A 15 5.87 -15.03 -3.03
N SER A 16 6.15 -14.30 -4.11
CA SER A 16 5.45 -14.41 -5.40
C SER A 16 6.38 -14.06 -6.57
N PRO A 17 7.35 -14.94 -6.89
CA PRO A 17 8.40 -14.65 -7.87
C PRO A 17 7.91 -14.44 -9.31
N ASN A 18 6.71 -14.95 -9.64
CA ASN A 18 6.08 -14.76 -10.95
C ASN A 18 5.09 -13.59 -11.00
N PHE A 19 5.13 -12.69 -10.01
CA PHE A 19 4.25 -11.53 -9.93
C PHE A 19 5.01 -10.20 -9.80
N VAL A 20 6.31 -10.23 -9.56
CA VAL A 20 7.16 -9.03 -9.47
C VAL A 20 8.47 -9.25 -10.24
N PRO A 21 9.04 -8.23 -10.90
CA PRO A 21 10.39 -8.31 -11.46
C PRO A 21 11.40 -8.69 -10.38
N LYS A 22 12.36 -9.56 -10.69
CA LYS A 22 13.40 -9.94 -9.72
C LYS A 22 14.29 -8.74 -9.42
N PRO A 23 14.40 -8.27 -8.17
CA PRO A 23 15.39 -7.27 -7.80
C PRO A 23 16.77 -7.93 -7.65
N TYR A 24 17.81 -7.27 -8.14
CA TYR A 24 19.20 -7.74 -8.10
C TYR A 24 20.06 -6.91 -7.15
N ALA A 25 19.99 -5.58 -7.25
CA ALA A 25 20.81 -4.69 -6.45
C ALA A 25 20.22 -3.29 -6.38
N TRP A 26 20.63 -2.52 -5.38
CA TRP A 26 20.45 -1.08 -5.33
C TRP A 26 21.71 -0.45 -4.74
N GLY A 27 21.91 0.85 -4.96
CA GLY A 27 23.01 1.55 -4.32
C GLY A 27 23.23 2.97 -4.84
N GLN A 28 24.25 3.64 -4.30
CA GLN A 28 24.69 4.95 -4.76
C GLN A 28 25.76 4.81 -5.84
N LEU A 29 25.68 5.59 -6.91
CA LEU A 29 26.74 5.69 -7.91
C LEU A 29 27.95 6.41 -7.32
N SER A 30 29.14 5.85 -7.54
CA SER A 30 30.40 6.37 -6.97
C SER A 30 30.88 7.69 -7.61
N VAL A 31 30.42 7.99 -8.83
CA VAL A 31 30.97 9.08 -9.66
C VAL A 31 29.91 10.11 -10.09
N SER A 32 28.78 10.21 -9.39
CA SER A 32 27.74 11.19 -9.75
C SER A 32 27.76 12.45 -8.85
N ARG A 33 27.56 13.61 -9.48
CA ARG A 33 27.18 14.87 -8.80
C ARG A 33 26.02 15.49 -9.59
N PRO A 34 24.81 15.66 -9.00
CA PRO A 34 24.43 15.34 -7.62
C PRO A 34 24.49 13.83 -7.30
N ALA A 35 24.39 13.47 -6.02
CA ALA A 35 24.30 12.08 -5.60
C ALA A 35 23.14 11.38 -6.32
N THR A 36 23.43 10.24 -6.93
CA THR A 36 22.49 9.48 -7.75
C THR A 36 22.51 8.04 -7.28
N TYR A 37 21.33 7.45 -7.23
CA TYR A 37 21.12 6.09 -6.78
C TYR A 37 20.55 5.26 -7.93
N TYR A 38 20.72 3.95 -7.86
CA TYR A 38 20.21 3.00 -8.84
C TYR A 38 19.46 1.87 -8.15
N LEU A 39 18.53 1.28 -8.91
CA LEU A 39 17.89 0.01 -8.64
C LEU A 39 18.06 -0.84 -9.91
N LEU A 40 18.45 -2.10 -9.74
CA LEU A 40 18.63 -3.08 -10.80
C LEU A 40 17.63 -4.21 -10.59
N CYS A 41 16.81 -4.49 -11.59
CA CYS A 41 15.80 -5.55 -11.58
C CYS A 41 15.68 -6.19 -12.98
N ASP A 42 14.87 -7.25 -13.09
CA ASP A 42 14.52 -7.83 -14.39
C ASP A 42 13.89 -6.78 -15.31
N PHE A 43 14.33 -6.80 -16.58
CA PHE A 43 13.62 -6.10 -17.63
C PHE A 43 12.45 -6.96 -18.12
N ILE A 44 11.25 -6.40 -18.09
CA ILE A 44 10.03 -7.04 -18.58
C ILE A 44 9.38 -6.10 -19.57
N GLU A 45 9.21 -6.56 -20.81
CA GLU A 45 8.52 -5.76 -21.82
C GLU A 45 7.00 -5.82 -21.57
N MET A 46 6.44 -4.71 -21.07
CA MET A 46 5.03 -4.63 -20.67
C MET A 46 4.20 -3.79 -21.65
N GLY A 47 2.97 -4.22 -21.87
CA GLY A 47 1.98 -3.48 -22.65
C GLY A 47 1.05 -2.63 -21.80
N ASN A 48 0.49 -1.58 -22.41
CA ASN A 48 -0.46 -0.65 -21.78
C ASN A 48 -1.91 -1.19 -21.73
N LYS A 49 -2.10 -2.52 -21.75
CA LYS A 49 -3.44 -3.11 -21.63
C LYS A 49 -3.88 -3.04 -20.17
N ASN A 50 -5.17 -2.78 -19.97
CA ASN A 50 -5.77 -2.90 -18.65
C ASN A 50 -5.51 -4.32 -18.10
N PRO A 51 -5.13 -4.45 -16.83
CA PRO A 51 -4.85 -5.76 -16.24
C PRO A 51 -6.11 -6.63 -16.24
N ASP A 52 -5.97 -7.92 -16.54
CA ASP A 52 -7.10 -8.83 -16.44
C ASP A 52 -7.58 -8.92 -14.97
N PRO A 53 -8.85 -8.60 -14.65
CA PRO A 53 -9.33 -8.57 -13.27
C PRO A 53 -9.23 -9.93 -12.56
N VAL A 54 -9.38 -11.03 -13.30
CA VAL A 54 -9.38 -12.38 -12.76
C VAL A 54 -7.96 -12.82 -12.44
N GLN A 55 -7.01 -12.55 -13.34
CA GLN A 55 -5.59 -12.83 -13.15
C GLN A 55 -5.01 -11.98 -12.01
N LEU A 56 -5.32 -10.68 -11.97
CA LEU A 56 -4.90 -9.80 -10.87
C LEU A 56 -5.41 -10.32 -9.53
N ALA A 57 -6.72 -10.58 -9.43
CA ALA A 57 -7.30 -11.12 -8.20
C ALA A 57 -6.69 -12.46 -7.79
N THR A 58 -6.42 -13.34 -8.76
CA THR A 58 -5.81 -14.66 -8.48
C THR A 58 -4.40 -14.51 -7.89
N LYS A 59 -3.54 -13.72 -8.53
CA LYS A 59 -2.17 -13.50 -8.05
C LYS A 59 -2.12 -12.74 -6.73
N LEU A 60 -2.94 -11.70 -6.59
CA LEU A 60 -2.97 -10.88 -5.38
C LEU A 60 -3.49 -11.66 -4.16
N VAL A 61 -4.53 -12.48 -4.34
CA VAL A 61 -5.01 -13.37 -3.26
C VAL A 61 -3.95 -14.42 -2.90
N GLN A 62 -3.26 -14.99 -3.89
CA GLN A 62 -2.17 -15.92 -3.63
C GLN A 62 -1.04 -15.26 -2.82
N LEU A 63 -0.61 -14.05 -3.17
CA LEU A 63 0.36 -13.26 -2.41
C LEU A 63 -0.12 -13.04 -0.97
N HIS A 64 -1.35 -12.54 -0.79
CA HIS A 64 -1.90 -12.23 0.52
C HIS A 64 -2.06 -13.48 1.40
N GLN A 65 -2.50 -14.60 0.84
CA GLN A 65 -2.68 -15.85 1.59
C GLN A 65 -1.34 -16.50 1.94
N SER A 66 -0.37 -16.50 1.02
CA SER A 66 0.93 -17.14 1.21
C SER A 66 1.92 -16.33 2.05
N SER A 67 1.77 -15.00 2.11
CA SER A 67 2.66 -14.15 2.90
C SER A 67 2.63 -14.48 4.40
N LYS A 68 3.79 -14.33 5.05
CA LYS A 68 3.96 -14.54 6.48
C LYS A 68 4.87 -13.47 7.04
N SER A 69 4.34 -12.63 7.93
CA SER A 69 5.17 -11.64 8.63
C SER A 69 6.31 -12.33 9.38
N PRO A 70 7.57 -11.89 9.18
CA PRO A 70 8.73 -12.51 9.84
C PRO A 70 8.72 -12.33 11.36
N THR A 71 7.97 -11.33 11.86
CA THR A 71 7.81 -11.02 13.29
C THR A 71 6.45 -11.46 13.83
N GLY A 72 5.50 -11.84 12.95
CA GLY A 72 4.09 -11.97 13.32
C GLY A 72 3.38 -10.65 13.61
N MET A 73 4.03 -9.50 13.33
CA MET A 73 3.53 -8.15 13.59
C MET A 73 3.24 -7.40 12.28
N PHE A 74 2.52 -6.29 12.36
CA PHE A 74 2.32 -5.33 11.26
C PHE A 74 3.53 -4.41 11.14
N GLY A 75 3.83 -3.97 9.93
CA GLY A 75 5.00 -3.12 9.64
C GLY A 75 6.01 -3.76 8.71
N PHE A 76 7.23 -3.22 8.73
CA PHE A 76 8.34 -3.62 7.88
C PHE A 76 9.66 -3.36 8.61
N HIS A 77 10.75 -4.02 8.17
CA HIS A 77 12.05 -3.92 8.84
C HIS A 77 12.79 -2.61 8.58
N ILE A 78 12.35 -1.84 7.58
CA ILE A 78 12.79 -0.47 7.30
C ILE A 78 11.57 0.39 6.95
N ASP A 79 11.73 1.71 7.04
CA ASP A 79 10.75 2.64 6.49
C ASP A 79 10.78 2.56 4.96
N THR A 80 9.68 2.12 4.35
CA THR A 80 9.50 2.21 2.89
C THR A 80 9.11 3.63 2.50
N CYS A 81 9.03 3.92 1.20
CA CYS A 81 8.58 5.22 0.73
C CYS A 81 7.39 5.02 -0.20
N GLN A 82 6.33 5.81 -0.05
CA GLN A 82 5.29 5.93 -1.06
C GLN A 82 5.54 7.25 -1.80
N GLY A 83 5.76 7.18 -3.11
CA GLY A 83 6.37 8.28 -3.85
C GLY A 83 7.74 8.65 -3.24
N SER A 84 7.97 9.94 -3.01
CA SER A 84 9.26 10.45 -2.51
C SER A 84 9.39 10.52 -0.99
N LEU A 85 8.33 10.19 -0.24
CA LEU A 85 8.26 10.39 1.20
C LEU A 85 8.22 9.06 1.98
N PRO A 86 8.84 8.99 3.16
CA PRO A 86 8.89 7.76 3.96
C PRO A 86 7.56 7.47 4.65
N GLN A 87 7.19 6.20 4.72
CA GLN A 87 6.09 5.70 5.54
C GLN A 87 6.64 5.25 6.90
N GLN A 88 5.91 5.52 7.99
CA GLN A 88 6.29 5.05 9.33
C GLN A 88 5.91 3.58 9.51
N THR A 89 6.75 2.66 9.02
CA THR A 89 6.43 1.22 8.97
C THR A 89 7.05 0.42 10.11
N ALA A 90 7.54 1.07 11.17
CA ALA A 90 8.03 0.38 12.37
C ALA A 90 7.00 -0.62 12.92
N TRP A 91 7.51 -1.78 13.38
CA TRP A 91 6.70 -2.92 13.79
C TRP A 91 5.70 -2.61 14.91
N ASN A 92 4.47 -3.12 14.78
CA ASN A 92 3.41 -3.00 15.78
C ASN A 92 2.54 -4.27 15.85
N GLN A 93 2.12 -4.65 17.05
CA GLN A 93 1.34 -5.88 17.28
C GLN A 93 -0.14 -5.73 16.92
N SER A 94 -0.72 -4.54 17.12
CA SER A 94 -2.12 -4.25 16.81
C SER A 94 -2.21 -3.58 15.44
N TRP A 95 -3.16 -4.04 14.64
CA TRP A 95 -3.50 -3.40 13.37
C TRP A 95 -4.02 -1.99 13.59
N VAL A 96 -4.85 -1.78 14.62
CA VAL A 96 -5.43 -0.47 14.95
C VAL A 96 -4.32 0.52 15.26
N ASP A 97 -3.39 0.14 16.15
CA ASP A 97 -2.29 1.02 16.55
C ASP A 97 -1.32 1.28 15.38
N PHE A 98 -1.05 0.27 14.56
CA PHE A 98 -0.24 0.43 13.34
C PHE A 98 -0.89 1.40 12.34
N TYR A 99 -2.20 1.28 12.10
CA TYR A 99 -2.92 2.19 11.23
C TYR A 99 -2.90 3.63 11.75
N ILE A 100 -3.06 3.84 13.07
CA ILE A 100 -2.94 5.16 13.70
C ILE A 100 -1.52 5.73 13.52
N GLN A 101 -0.49 4.90 13.66
CA GLN A 101 0.90 5.28 13.40
C GLN A 101 1.08 5.78 11.97
N LEU A 102 0.57 5.04 10.97
CA LEU A 102 0.60 5.45 9.56
C LEU A 102 -0.09 6.80 9.33
N VAL A 103 -1.30 7.00 9.87
CA VAL A 103 -2.05 8.27 9.74
C VAL A 103 -1.31 9.44 10.38
N ARG A 104 -0.72 9.25 11.57
CA ARG A 104 0.08 10.29 12.24
C ARG A 104 1.33 10.65 11.44
N GLY A 105 2.02 9.66 10.89
CA GLY A 105 3.16 9.87 10.00
C GLY A 105 2.78 10.68 8.76
N ALA A 106 1.70 10.29 8.09
CA ALA A 106 1.19 11.01 6.92
C ALA A 106 0.79 12.46 7.26
N MET A 107 0.11 12.70 8.39
CA MET A 107 -0.25 14.05 8.83
C MET A 107 0.99 14.91 9.15
N ALA A 108 2.01 14.33 9.79
CA ALA A 108 3.26 15.03 10.08
C ALA A 108 3.98 15.47 8.80
N LEU A 109 4.09 14.58 7.81
CA LEU A 109 4.61 14.91 6.48
C LEU A 109 3.78 16.00 5.80
N ASN A 110 2.45 15.92 5.92
CA ASN A 110 1.56 16.90 5.35
C ASN A 110 1.77 18.29 5.96
N THR A 111 1.90 18.38 7.28
CA THR A 111 2.24 19.62 7.98
C THR A 111 3.62 20.15 7.60
N GLU A 112 4.62 19.28 7.46
CA GLU A 112 5.97 19.66 7.04
C GLU A 112 5.99 20.25 5.62
N ARG A 113 5.29 19.60 4.68
CA ARG A 113 5.33 19.96 3.25
C ARG A 113 4.38 21.07 2.87
N ASN A 114 3.17 21.05 3.42
CA ASN A 114 2.08 21.94 3.03
C ASN A 114 1.77 23.02 4.09
N GLY A 115 2.46 23.01 5.23
CA GLY A 115 2.21 23.91 6.36
C GLY A 115 1.01 23.50 7.21
N ASN A 116 0.78 24.18 8.34
CA ASN A 116 -0.29 23.84 9.28
C ASN A 116 -1.70 24.01 8.66
N TRP A 117 -2.61 23.12 9.01
CA TRP A 117 -4.03 23.25 8.66
C TRP A 117 -4.91 22.74 9.80
N LYS A 118 -5.28 23.66 10.68
CA LYS A 118 -6.01 23.38 11.92
C LYS A 118 -7.28 22.53 11.74
N ASN A 119 -8.07 22.77 10.68
CA ASN A 119 -9.28 21.99 10.45
C ASN A 119 -8.96 20.54 10.06
N LEU A 120 -7.94 20.32 9.22
CA LEU A 120 -7.47 18.99 8.85
C LEU A 120 -6.88 18.26 10.07
N GLU A 121 -6.05 18.94 10.86
CA GLU A 121 -5.50 18.41 12.13
C GLU A 121 -6.61 17.93 13.06
N GLN A 122 -7.64 18.76 13.28
CA GLN A 122 -8.81 18.40 14.10
C GLN A 122 -9.66 17.25 13.50
N LEU A 123 -9.69 17.12 12.18
CA LEU A 123 -10.36 16.00 11.51
C LEU A 123 -9.57 14.70 11.69
N VAL A 124 -8.24 14.75 11.53
CA VAL A 124 -7.36 13.60 11.77
C VAL A 124 -7.41 13.17 13.23
N ASP A 125 -7.42 14.10 14.18
CA ASP A 125 -7.59 13.78 15.60
C ASP A 125 -8.92 13.06 15.84
N ARG A 126 -10.03 13.56 15.29
CA ARG A 126 -11.35 12.91 15.42
C ARG A 126 -11.40 11.54 14.73
N LEU A 127 -10.75 11.39 13.57
CA LEU A 127 -10.61 10.12 12.88
C LEU A 127 -9.93 9.10 13.80
N ILE A 128 -8.79 9.47 14.39
CA ILE A 128 -8.01 8.61 15.27
C ILE A 128 -8.75 8.30 16.58
N THR A 129 -9.36 9.29 17.22
CA THR A 129 -9.95 9.12 18.57
C THR A 129 -11.33 8.49 18.57
N HIS A 130 -12.12 8.69 17.50
CA HIS A 130 -13.52 8.25 17.47
C HIS A 130 -13.80 7.21 16.38
N VAL A 131 -13.32 7.43 15.15
CA VAL A 131 -13.73 6.60 14.01
C VAL A 131 -12.91 5.30 13.96
N VAL A 132 -11.58 5.40 14.05
CA VAL A 132 -10.69 4.25 13.97
C VAL A 132 -11.04 3.16 15.01
N PRO A 133 -11.27 3.47 16.30
CA PRO A 133 -11.64 2.44 17.28
C PRO A 133 -12.97 1.75 16.95
N GLN A 134 -13.94 2.47 16.36
CA GLN A 134 -15.25 1.91 16.03
C GLN A 134 -15.24 1.07 14.74
N VAL A 135 -14.38 1.42 13.78
CA VAL A 135 -14.34 0.80 12.45
C VAL A 135 -13.26 -0.29 12.34
N LEU A 136 -12.11 -0.09 12.99
CA LEU A 136 -11.00 -1.06 12.99
C LEU A 136 -10.92 -1.90 14.25
N GLY A 137 -11.32 -1.36 15.41
CA GLY A 137 -11.33 -2.11 16.68
C GLY A 137 -12.10 -3.44 16.59
N PRO A 138 -13.27 -3.50 15.93
CA PRO A 138 -13.98 -4.76 15.74
C PRO A 138 -13.22 -5.84 14.98
N LEU A 139 -12.18 -5.51 14.18
CA LEU A 139 -11.37 -6.54 13.53
C LEU A 139 -10.55 -7.37 14.51
N GLU A 140 -10.27 -6.83 15.70
CA GLU A 140 -9.42 -7.43 16.74
C GLU A 140 -10.23 -7.77 18.02
N ALA A 141 -11.56 -7.61 17.97
CA ALA A 141 -12.47 -7.89 19.08
C ALA A 141 -13.12 -9.28 18.99
N ASP A 142 -13.71 -9.75 20.09
CA ASP A 142 -14.46 -11.01 20.16
C ASP A 142 -13.65 -12.24 19.68
N GLY A 143 -12.35 -12.26 19.98
CA GLY A 143 -11.44 -13.34 19.59
C GLY A 143 -11.02 -13.32 18.12
N ARG A 144 -11.38 -12.27 17.36
CA ARG A 144 -10.90 -12.07 15.99
C ARG A 144 -9.45 -11.59 16.00
N VAL A 145 -8.72 -11.97 14.96
CA VAL A 145 -7.32 -11.60 14.76
C VAL A 145 -7.15 -11.18 13.32
N VAL A 146 -6.51 -10.04 13.10
CA VAL A 146 -6.09 -9.60 11.77
C VAL A 146 -4.76 -10.26 11.44
N LYS A 147 -4.67 -10.93 10.29
CA LYS A 147 -3.40 -11.48 9.79
C LYS A 147 -2.54 -10.33 9.23
N PRO A 148 -1.30 -10.12 9.73
CA PRO A 148 -0.33 -9.27 9.05
C PRO A 148 0.02 -9.88 7.69
N THR A 149 -0.45 -9.22 6.64
CA THR A 149 -0.41 -9.68 5.26
C THR A 149 0.52 -8.78 4.47
N LEU A 150 1.47 -9.35 3.74
CA LEU A 150 2.34 -8.56 2.87
C LEU A 150 1.49 -7.93 1.76
N ILE A 151 1.45 -6.60 1.73
CA ILE A 151 0.83 -5.83 0.66
C ILE A 151 1.91 -5.14 -0.18
N HIS A 152 1.62 -4.84 -1.44
CA HIS A 152 2.40 -4.00 -2.32
C HIS A 152 2.51 -2.57 -1.79
N GLY A 153 1.42 -2.04 -1.21
CA GLY A 153 1.39 -0.74 -0.53
C GLY A 153 1.27 0.48 -1.46
N ASP A 154 1.48 0.30 -2.77
CA ASP A 154 1.25 1.33 -3.80
C ASP A 154 0.70 0.75 -5.12
N LEU A 155 -0.17 -0.26 -5.07
CA LEU A 155 -0.77 -0.93 -6.23
C LEU A 155 -1.94 -0.14 -6.83
N TRP A 156 -1.64 0.67 -7.84
CA TRP A 156 -2.61 1.37 -8.68
C TRP A 156 -2.30 1.13 -10.17
N ASP A 157 -3.09 1.75 -11.07
CA ASP A 157 -2.99 1.53 -12.52
C ASP A 157 -1.58 1.75 -13.08
N GLY A 158 -0.77 2.62 -12.47
CA GLY A 158 0.60 2.91 -12.91
C GLY A 158 1.64 1.87 -12.49
N ASN A 159 1.34 1.05 -11.48
CA ASN A 159 2.30 0.13 -10.83
C ASN A 159 1.99 -1.34 -11.14
N ILE A 160 1.36 -1.58 -12.29
CA ILE A 160 1.02 -2.90 -12.81
C ILE A 160 1.12 -2.92 -14.34
N GLY A 161 1.61 -4.01 -14.90
CA GLY A 161 1.68 -4.20 -16.34
C GLY A 161 1.57 -5.65 -16.76
N THR A 162 1.18 -5.86 -18.02
CA THR A 162 1.07 -7.19 -18.63
C THR A 162 2.30 -7.43 -19.51
N ASN A 163 3.08 -8.46 -19.20
CA ASN A 163 4.20 -8.89 -20.03
C ASN A 163 3.70 -9.27 -21.43
N LEU A 164 4.29 -8.68 -22.47
CA LEU A 164 3.90 -8.86 -23.87
C LEU A 164 4.21 -10.26 -24.43
N GLU A 165 5.21 -10.94 -23.87
CA GLU A 165 5.66 -12.26 -24.32
C GLU A 165 4.73 -13.38 -23.83
N ASN A 166 4.37 -13.37 -22.54
CA ASN A 166 3.65 -14.48 -21.90
C ASN A 166 2.24 -14.11 -21.42
N GLY A 167 1.85 -12.83 -21.45
CA GLY A 167 0.54 -12.36 -20.97
C GLY A 167 0.40 -12.35 -19.44
N GLU A 168 1.49 -12.50 -18.69
CA GLU A 168 1.47 -12.49 -17.23
C GLU A 168 1.50 -11.08 -16.65
N LEU A 169 0.73 -10.86 -15.59
CA LEU A 169 0.78 -9.61 -14.82
C LEU A 169 1.99 -9.54 -13.91
N TYR A 170 2.58 -8.35 -13.84
CA TYR A 170 3.65 -7.99 -12.93
C TYR A 170 3.31 -6.66 -12.24
N ILE A 171 3.57 -6.59 -10.93
CA ILE A 171 3.51 -5.36 -10.13
C ILE A 171 4.93 -4.88 -9.83
N PHE A 172 5.11 -3.58 -9.67
CA PHE A 172 6.42 -2.92 -9.52
C PHE A 172 6.27 -1.58 -8.78
N ASP A 173 7.38 -0.93 -8.45
CA ASP A 173 7.42 0.32 -7.67
C ASP A 173 6.74 0.16 -6.29
N ALA A 174 7.09 -0.93 -5.60
CA ALA A 174 6.43 -1.32 -4.36
C ALA A 174 6.85 -0.50 -3.13
N SER A 175 5.86 -0.21 -2.30
CA SER A 175 5.96 0.48 -1.02
C SER A 175 5.52 -0.44 0.11
N ALA A 176 6.05 -1.67 0.13
CA ALA A 176 5.47 -2.81 0.81
C ALA A 176 5.60 -2.76 2.33
N TYR A 177 4.63 -3.36 3.01
CA TYR A 177 4.67 -3.65 4.45
C TYR A 177 3.62 -4.72 4.79
N TYR A 178 3.70 -5.26 6.01
CA TYR A 178 2.69 -6.19 6.53
C TYR A 178 1.51 -5.41 7.11
N ALA A 179 0.32 -5.60 6.54
CA ALA A 179 -0.89 -4.83 6.83
C ALA A 179 -2.14 -5.72 6.92
N HIS A 180 -3.31 -5.13 7.20
CA HIS A 180 -4.58 -5.77 6.86
C HIS A 180 -4.75 -5.78 5.34
N ASN A 181 -5.06 -6.95 4.77
CA ASN A 181 -5.16 -7.16 3.32
C ASN A 181 -6.20 -6.29 2.61
N GLU A 182 -7.25 -5.83 3.29
CA GLU A 182 -8.24 -4.91 2.71
C GLU A 182 -7.67 -3.52 2.46
N MET A 183 -6.53 -3.16 3.07
CA MET A 183 -5.87 -1.87 2.82
C MET A 183 -5.36 -1.77 1.38
N GLU A 184 -4.82 -2.85 0.80
CA GLU A 184 -4.33 -2.87 -0.58
C GLU A 184 -5.43 -2.46 -1.58
N ILE A 185 -6.61 -3.10 -1.47
CA ILE A 185 -7.72 -2.86 -2.42
C ILE A 185 -8.42 -1.53 -2.16
N ALA A 186 -8.29 -0.96 -0.96
CA ALA A 186 -8.85 0.35 -0.66
C ALA A 186 -8.18 1.46 -1.48
N MET A 187 -6.93 1.25 -1.90
CA MET A 187 -6.20 2.16 -2.80
C MET A 187 -6.87 2.35 -4.15
N TRP A 188 -7.59 1.34 -4.63
CA TRP A 188 -8.29 1.42 -5.90
C TRP A 188 -9.47 2.39 -5.86
N ARG A 189 -9.84 2.91 -4.67
CA ARG A 189 -10.79 4.01 -4.52
C ARG A 189 -10.19 5.37 -4.77
N ALA A 190 -8.86 5.48 -4.71
CA ALA A 190 -8.19 6.75 -4.91
C ALA A 190 -8.50 7.31 -6.30
N ARG A 191 -8.68 8.63 -6.39
CA ARG A 191 -9.13 9.30 -7.62
C ARG A 191 -8.19 9.07 -8.81
N PHE A 192 -6.89 8.90 -8.55
CA PHE A 192 -5.90 8.63 -9.59
C PHE A 192 -6.02 7.21 -10.19
N CYS A 193 -6.71 6.30 -9.50
CA CYS A 193 -7.02 4.96 -10.00
C CYS A 193 -8.28 5.00 -10.88
N LYS A 194 -8.10 4.86 -12.20
CA LYS A 194 -9.15 4.92 -13.21
C LYS A 194 -9.64 3.53 -13.62
N THR A 195 -8.72 2.59 -13.80
CA THR A 195 -9.03 1.25 -14.29
C THR A 195 -9.41 0.34 -13.14
N MET A 196 -8.54 0.21 -12.13
CA MET A 196 -8.76 -0.72 -11.02
C MET A 196 -9.87 -0.27 -10.05
N SER A 197 -10.34 0.97 -10.14
CA SER A 197 -11.53 1.47 -9.42
C SER A 197 -12.85 0.87 -9.92
N ALA A 198 -12.86 0.23 -11.09
CA ALA A 198 -14.05 -0.48 -11.58
C ALA A 198 -14.41 -1.67 -10.66
N LYS A 199 -15.70 -1.80 -10.34
CA LYS A 199 -16.22 -2.83 -9.41
C LYS A 199 -15.79 -4.26 -9.75
N ILE A 200 -15.50 -4.56 -11.01
CA ILE A 200 -15.06 -5.89 -11.43
C ILE A 200 -13.75 -6.32 -10.76
N TYR A 201 -12.80 -5.40 -10.54
CA TYR A 201 -11.54 -5.70 -9.86
C TYR A 201 -11.77 -6.01 -8.38
N LEU A 202 -12.50 -5.11 -7.70
CA LEU A 202 -12.88 -5.30 -6.30
C LEU A 202 -13.63 -6.61 -6.09
N ASN A 203 -14.67 -6.86 -6.90
CA ASN A 203 -15.46 -8.08 -6.80
C ASN A 203 -14.65 -9.34 -7.10
N SER A 204 -13.73 -9.29 -8.08
CA SER A 204 -12.87 -10.44 -8.42
C SER A 204 -11.97 -10.82 -7.25
N TYR A 205 -11.43 -9.84 -6.53
CA TYR A 205 -10.63 -10.07 -5.32
C TYR A 205 -11.50 -10.58 -4.16
N LEU A 206 -12.59 -9.88 -3.83
CA LEU A 206 -13.46 -10.22 -2.69
C LEU A 206 -14.12 -11.59 -2.83
N ASN A 207 -14.52 -11.98 -4.05
CA ASN A 207 -15.08 -13.31 -4.32
C ASN A 207 -14.08 -14.45 -4.04
N ARG A 208 -12.78 -14.16 -4.02
CA ARG A 208 -11.70 -15.14 -3.79
C ARG A 208 -11.14 -15.07 -2.37
N MET A 209 -10.90 -13.86 -1.86
CA MET A 209 -10.33 -13.64 -0.53
C MET A 209 -11.37 -13.71 0.59
N GLY A 210 -12.60 -13.30 0.30
CA GLY A 210 -13.62 -12.98 1.29
C GLY A 210 -13.45 -11.58 1.89
N ILE A 211 -14.42 -11.21 2.73
CA ILE A 211 -14.46 -9.94 3.48
C ILE A 211 -14.17 -10.24 4.94
N SER A 212 -13.30 -9.45 5.58
CA SER A 212 -13.01 -9.57 7.00
C SER A 212 -14.24 -9.23 7.84
N LYS A 213 -14.47 -9.98 8.93
CA LYS A 213 -15.58 -9.71 9.86
C LYS A 213 -15.25 -8.51 10.76
N PRO A 214 -16.19 -7.60 11.00
CA PRO A 214 -17.60 -7.68 10.63
C PRO A 214 -17.83 -7.17 9.20
N VAL A 215 -18.62 -7.91 8.41
CA VAL A 215 -18.73 -7.71 6.95
C VAL A 215 -19.44 -6.39 6.61
N ASP A 216 -20.40 -5.99 7.43
CA ASP A 216 -21.16 -4.74 7.32
C ASP A 216 -20.30 -3.48 7.50
N GLN A 217 -19.12 -3.59 8.10
CA GLN A 217 -18.17 -2.48 8.24
C GLN A 217 -17.14 -2.38 7.11
N PHE A 218 -17.16 -3.28 6.13
CA PHE A 218 -16.19 -3.32 5.03
C PHE A 218 -16.02 -1.99 4.31
N GLU A 219 -17.15 -1.36 3.97
CA GLU A 219 -17.16 -0.09 3.25
C GLU A 219 -16.51 1.05 4.04
N ASP A 220 -16.76 1.11 5.36
CA ASP A 220 -16.17 2.13 6.22
C ASP A 220 -14.68 1.90 6.42
N ARG A 221 -14.24 0.64 6.55
CA ARG A 221 -12.81 0.29 6.59
C ARG A 221 -12.09 0.76 5.32
N ASN A 222 -12.66 0.48 4.16
CA ASN A 222 -12.04 0.87 2.88
C ASN A 222 -12.00 2.40 2.70
N ARG A 223 -13.02 3.13 3.18
CA ARG A 223 -13.00 4.59 3.18
C ARG A 223 -11.86 5.14 4.02
N ILE A 224 -11.68 4.67 5.25
CA ILE A 224 -10.60 5.17 6.10
C ILE A 224 -9.23 4.78 5.55
N TYR A 225 -9.03 3.55 5.06
CA TYR A 225 -7.78 3.17 4.40
C TYR A 225 -7.43 4.07 3.21
N SER A 226 -8.43 4.41 2.39
CA SER A 226 -8.24 5.38 1.30
C SER A 226 -7.90 6.79 1.81
N VAL A 227 -8.46 7.23 2.94
CA VAL A 227 -8.12 8.55 3.54
C VAL A 227 -6.65 8.64 3.93
N TYR A 228 -6.09 7.59 4.54
CA TYR A 228 -4.65 7.56 4.82
C TYR A 228 -3.82 7.74 3.54
N MET A 229 -4.16 7.01 2.47
CA MET A 229 -3.43 7.08 1.21
C MET A 229 -3.50 8.48 0.59
N THR A 230 -4.69 9.11 0.56
CA THR A 230 -4.85 10.49 0.09
C THR A 230 -4.07 11.49 0.94
N LEU A 231 -4.05 11.31 2.26
CA LEU A 231 -3.29 12.17 3.17
C LEU A 231 -1.77 12.09 2.93
N HIS A 232 -1.26 10.89 2.64
CA HIS A 232 0.14 10.69 2.28
C HIS A 232 0.46 11.26 0.90
N GLU A 233 -0.39 11.00 -0.09
CA GLU A 233 -0.23 11.45 -1.47
C GLU A 233 -0.22 12.98 -1.58
N SER A 234 -1.08 13.66 -0.82
CA SER A 234 -1.11 15.12 -0.77
C SER A 234 0.15 15.74 -0.16
N ALA A 235 0.90 15.01 0.68
CA ALA A 235 2.23 15.45 1.13
C ALA A 235 3.28 15.32 0.02
N CYS A 236 3.15 14.33 -0.87
CA CYS A 236 4.03 14.14 -2.01
C CYS A 236 3.84 15.21 -3.11
N HIS A 237 2.63 15.77 -3.20
CA HIS A 237 2.24 16.74 -4.24
C HIS A 237 2.02 18.14 -3.65
N ASN A 238 3.08 18.74 -3.11
CA ASN A 238 3.02 20.06 -2.48
C ASN A 238 2.38 21.13 -3.39
N GLY A 239 1.44 21.90 -2.85
CA GLY A 239 0.76 23.00 -3.55
C GLY A 239 -0.30 22.57 -4.56
N SER A 240 -0.64 21.28 -4.61
CA SER A 240 -1.75 20.76 -5.41
C SER A 240 -3.07 20.71 -4.61
N ASN A 241 -4.17 20.53 -5.33
CA ASN A 241 -5.50 20.41 -4.74
C ASN A 241 -5.71 19.08 -3.99
N PHE A 242 -4.77 18.12 -4.07
CA PHE A 242 -4.87 16.82 -3.40
C PHE A 242 -5.05 16.93 -1.89
N ARG A 243 -4.63 18.04 -1.28
CA ARG A 243 -4.78 18.27 0.16
C ARG A 243 -6.22 18.60 0.56
N GLU A 244 -6.98 19.25 -0.32
CA GLU A 244 -8.38 19.65 -0.08
C GLU A 244 -9.38 18.54 -0.44
N GLU A 245 -8.98 17.65 -1.36
CA GLU A 245 -9.74 16.48 -1.82
C GLU A 245 -9.72 15.31 -0.83
#